data_AF-A0A401Y1N8-F1
#
_entry.id   AF-A0A401Y1N8-F1
#
_cell.length_a   1.000
_cell.length_b   1.000
_cell.length_c   1.000
_cell.angle_alpha   90.00
_cell.angle_beta   90.00
_cell.angle_gamma   90.00
#
_symmetry.space_group_name_H-M   'P 1'
#
loop_
_entity.id
_entity.type
_entity.pdbx_description
1 polymer ?
#
loop_
_entity_poly.entity_id
_entity_poly.type
_entity_poly.pdbx_seq_one_letter_code
_entity_poly.pdbx_strand_id
1 'polypeptide(L)'
;MTIMHTARDRTHDVAQEISREFHDLATIGRIEPARQAFVMLWALFTVAPIVVGIDKYFDGLANWKDYLAPWINDIVPGSAHQMMLGVGVVEILAGLLVLTMPRIGAYVLAAWFAGLVVNLVSQGEYYDIALRDFGLMVAALALARLATTFHKPTD
;
A
#
# COMPACT_ATOMS: atom_id res chain seq x y z
N MET A 1 -53.64 -35.01 -4.96
CA MET A 1 -53.18 -33.63 -4.65
C MET A 1 -51.74 -33.58 -4.11
N THR A 2 -50.99 -34.68 -4.11
CA THR A 2 -49.65 -34.77 -3.48
C THR A 2 -48.48 -34.63 -4.47
N ILE A 3 -48.69 -34.91 -5.76
CA ILE A 3 -47.61 -34.91 -6.78
C ILE A 3 -47.23 -33.49 -7.26
N MET A 4 -48.16 -32.52 -7.21
CA MET A 4 -47.89 -31.14 -7.62
C MET A 4 -47.05 -30.35 -6.60
N HIS A 5 -47.07 -30.72 -5.31
CA HIS A 5 -46.29 -30.03 -4.27
C HIS A 5 -44.78 -30.33 -4.42
N THR A 6 -44.43 -31.60 -4.68
CA THR A 6 -43.03 -32.05 -4.78
C THR A 6 -42.31 -31.55 -6.04
N ALA A 7 -43.03 -31.34 -7.13
CA ALA A 7 -42.44 -30.77 -8.36
C ALA A 7 -42.08 -29.29 -8.19
N ARG A 8 -42.85 -28.56 -7.39
CA ARG A 8 -42.62 -27.14 -7.08
C ARG A 8 -41.42 -26.95 -6.14
N ASP A 9 -41.26 -27.79 -5.12
CA ASP A 9 -40.10 -27.67 -4.22
C ASP A 9 -38.77 -27.93 -4.96
N ARG A 10 -38.75 -28.94 -5.84
CA ARG A 10 -37.54 -29.31 -6.59
C ARG A 10 -37.04 -28.21 -7.53
N THR A 11 -37.94 -27.43 -8.14
CA THR A 11 -37.53 -26.32 -9.02
C THR A 11 -36.97 -25.13 -8.23
N HIS A 12 -37.43 -24.91 -7.00
CA HIS A 12 -36.89 -23.87 -6.13
C HIS A 12 -35.49 -24.25 -5.64
N ASP A 13 -35.28 -25.52 -5.27
CA ASP A 13 -33.97 -26.01 -4.83
C ASP A 13 -32.91 -25.88 -5.95
N VAL A 14 -33.25 -26.30 -7.17
CA VAL A 14 -32.34 -26.18 -8.33
C VAL A 14 -32.05 -24.72 -8.65
N ALA A 15 -33.04 -23.83 -8.59
CA ALA A 15 -32.83 -22.40 -8.82
C ALA A 15 -31.93 -21.77 -7.74
N GLN A 16 -32.04 -22.20 -6.49
CA GLN A 16 -31.17 -21.73 -5.40
C GLN A 16 -29.75 -22.26 -5.52
N GLU A 17 -29.57 -23.53 -5.88
CA GLU A 17 -28.27 -24.15 -6.10
C GLU A 17 -27.49 -23.42 -7.20
N ILE A 18 -28.13 -23.22 -8.36
CA ILE A 18 -27.56 -22.47 -9.48
C ILE A 18 -27.20 -21.04 -9.05
N SER A 19 -28.08 -20.36 -8.31
CA SER A 19 -27.81 -19.01 -7.80
C SER A 19 -26.60 -18.95 -6.85
N ARG A 20 -26.43 -19.98 -5.99
CA ARG A 20 -25.27 -20.09 -5.10
C ARG A 20 -23.98 -20.35 -5.88
N GLU A 21 -23.99 -21.25 -6.85
CA GLU A 21 -22.81 -21.50 -7.69
C GLU A 21 -22.38 -20.24 -8.44
N PHE A 22 -23.31 -19.49 -9.03
CA PHE A 22 -22.99 -18.21 -9.67
C PHE A 22 -22.40 -17.18 -8.70
N HIS A 23 -22.91 -17.14 -7.46
CA HIS A 23 -22.38 -16.28 -6.42
C HIS A 23 -20.94 -16.66 -6.04
N ASP A 24 -20.64 -17.96 -5.94
CA ASP A 24 -19.30 -18.46 -5.62
C ASP A 24 -18.31 -18.17 -6.75
N LEU A 25 -18.71 -18.39 -8.01
CA LEU A 25 -17.86 -18.09 -9.18
C LEU A 25 -17.56 -16.60 -9.30
N ALA A 26 -18.56 -15.75 -9.09
CA ALA A 26 -18.38 -14.29 -9.08
C ALA A 26 -17.47 -13.83 -7.94
N THR A 27 -17.50 -14.53 -6.81
CA THR A 27 -16.64 -14.26 -5.65
C THR A 27 -15.19 -14.67 -5.93
N ILE A 28 -14.95 -15.87 -6.46
CA ILE A 28 -13.62 -16.37 -6.83
C ILE A 28 -12.95 -15.44 -7.85
N GLY A 29 -13.68 -15.07 -8.91
CA GLY A 29 -13.18 -14.19 -9.95
C GLY A 29 -12.81 -12.78 -9.47
N ARG A 30 -13.32 -12.32 -8.31
CA ARG A 30 -12.95 -11.04 -7.69
C ARG A 30 -11.75 -11.17 -6.74
N ILE A 31 -11.62 -12.31 -6.06
CA ILE A 31 -10.52 -12.59 -5.14
C ILE A 31 -9.18 -12.67 -5.90
N GLU A 32 -9.18 -13.24 -7.10
CA GLU A 32 -7.96 -13.43 -7.88
C GLU A 32 -7.32 -12.10 -8.33
N PRO A 33 -8.04 -11.15 -8.98
CA PRO A 33 -7.50 -9.82 -9.28
C PRO A 33 -7.10 -9.02 -8.03
N ALA A 34 -7.87 -9.12 -6.95
CA ALA A 34 -7.56 -8.41 -5.70
C ALA A 34 -6.28 -8.96 -5.05
N ARG A 35 -6.03 -10.27 -5.13
CA ARG A 35 -4.79 -10.90 -4.67
C ARG A 35 -3.60 -10.45 -5.52
N GLN A 36 -3.76 -10.39 -6.84
CA GLN A 36 -2.70 -9.90 -7.73
C GLN A 36 -2.36 -8.43 -7.42
N ALA A 37 -3.36 -7.57 -7.25
CA ALA A 37 -3.17 -6.18 -6.83
C ALA A 37 -2.44 -6.08 -5.49
N PHE A 38 -2.83 -6.91 -4.51
CA PHE A 38 -2.15 -7.00 -3.23
C PHE A 38 -0.67 -7.35 -3.39
N VAL A 39 -0.33 -8.39 -4.14
CA VAL A 39 1.06 -8.82 -4.34
C VAL A 39 1.88 -7.74 -5.04
N MET A 40 1.32 -7.08 -6.06
CA MET A 40 2.00 -5.99 -6.77
C MET A 40 2.30 -4.81 -5.84
N LEU A 41 1.31 -4.36 -5.07
CA LEU A 41 1.49 -3.25 -4.13
C LEU A 41 2.43 -3.65 -2.98
N TRP A 42 2.31 -4.87 -2.46
CA TRP A 42 3.18 -5.39 -1.42
C TRP A 42 4.64 -5.44 -1.87
N ALA A 43 4.90 -5.97 -3.07
CA ALA A 43 6.25 -6.01 -3.63
C ALA A 43 6.80 -4.61 -3.86
N LEU A 44 6.01 -3.71 -4.46
CA LEU A 44 6.40 -2.32 -4.70
C LEU A 44 6.77 -1.60 -3.40
N PHE A 45 5.89 -1.63 -2.40
CA PHE A 45 6.09 -0.91 -1.13
C PHE A 45 7.05 -1.62 -0.17
N THR A 46 7.43 -2.86 -0.45
CA THR A 46 8.57 -3.51 0.21
C THR A 46 9.88 -3.05 -0.41
N VAL A 47 10.00 -3.15 -1.74
CA VAL A 47 11.28 -2.96 -2.43
C VAL A 47 11.64 -1.49 -2.59
N ALA A 48 10.69 -0.64 -3.02
CA ALA A 48 10.99 0.74 -3.37
C ALA A 48 11.55 1.55 -2.19
N PRO A 49 10.98 1.49 -0.96
CA PRO A 49 11.55 2.22 0.18
C PRO A 49 12.95 1.72 0.58
N ILE A 50 13.22 0.42 0.45
CA ILE A 50 14.55 -0.14 0.74
C ILE A 50 15.57 0.40 -0.26
N VAL A 51 15.26 0.36 -1.56
CA VAL A 51 16.16 0.87 -2.60
C VAL A 51 16.41 2.36 -2.44
N VAL A 52 15.36 3.15 -2.24
CA VAL A 52 15.46 4.60 -2.07
C VAL A 52 16.18 4.98 -0.77
N GLY A 53 15.96 4.22 0.31
CA GLY A 53 16.67 4.44 1.58
C GLY A 53 18.15 4.10 1.50
N ILE A 54 18.53 3.05 0.77
CA ILE A 54 19.94 2.74 0.47
C ILE A 54 20.54 3.83 -0.42
N ASP A 55 19.82 4.31 -1.44
CA ASP A 55 20.34 5.31 -2.37
C ASP A 55 20.68 6.65 -1.68
N LYS A 56 20.03 6.98 -0.56
CA LYS A 56 20.35 8.17 0.24
C LYS A 56 21.76 8.19 0.84
N TYR A 57 22.46 7.06 0.85
CA TYR A 57 23.87 6.98 1.25
C TYR A 57 24.84 7.21 0.07
N PHE A 58 24.36 7.05 -1.16
CA PHE A 58 25.19 7.05 -2.37
C PHE A 58 24.84 8.19 -3.34
N ASP A 59 23.66 8.82 -3.18
CA ASP A 59 23.10 9.85 -4.07
C ASP A 59 23.14 9.42 -5.56
N GLY A 60 22.86 8.13 -5.83
CA GLY A 60 22.98 7.53 -7.17
C GLY A 60 21.78 7.79 -8.06
N LEU A 61 20.57 7.81 -7.50
CA LEU A 61 19.33 8.13 -8.23
C LEU A 61 19.02 9.62 -8.21
N ALA A 62 19.33 10.30 -7.11
CA ALA A 62 19.07 11.72 -6.93
C ALA A 62 19.95 12.34 -5.86
N ASN A 63 20.09 13.66 -5.89
CA ASN A 63 20.71 14.42 -4.82
C ASN A 63 19.67 14.73 -3.74
N TRP A 64 19.58 13.87 -2.72
CA TRP A 64 18.39 13.82 -1.86
C TRP A 64 18.20 15.03 -0.95
N LYS A 65 19.30 15.71 -0.60
CA LYS A 65 19.28 16.93 0.22
C LYS A 65 18.52 18.09 -0.45
N ASP A 66 18.43 18.10 -1.77
CA ASP A 66 17.75 19.18 -2.51
C ASP A 66 16.21 19.08 -2.36
N TYR A 67 15.71 17.94 -1.91
CA TYR A 67 14.28 17.71 -1.62
C TYR A 67 13.92 17.93 -0.15
N LEU A 68 14.86 18.32 0.71
CA LEU A 68 14.57 18.63 2.10
C LEU A 68 14.18 20.11 2.24
N ALA A 69 13.00 20.37 2.81
CA ALA A 69 12.56 21.74 3.01
C ALA A 69 13.49 22.49 3.99
N PRO A 70 13.92 23.73 3.67
CA PRO A 70 14.88 24.46 4.49
C PRO A 70 14.44 24.60 5.96
N TRP A 71 13.16 24.89 6.20
CA TRP A 71 12.62 25.05 7.55
C TRP A 71 12.67 23.76 8.39
N ILE A 72 12.65 22.58 7.76
CA ILE A 72 12.80 21.30 8.48
C ILE A 72 14.26 21.12 8.88
N ASN A 73 15.17 21.41 7.96
CA ASN A 73 16.61 21.37 8.23
C ASN A 73 17.00 22.34 9.36
N ASP A 74 16.34 23.49 9.47
CA ASP A 74 16.62 24.49 10.51
C ASP A 74 16.16 24.06 11.92
N ILE A 75 15.26 23.08 12.03
CA ILE A 75 14.76 22.56 13.31
C ILE A 75 15.62 21.40 13.84
N VAL A 76 16.19 20.59 12.94
CA VAL A 76 16.91 19.38 13.31
C VAL A 76 18.40 19.69 13.49
N PRO A 77 19.02 19.34 14.63
CA PRO A 77 20.45 19.54 14.81
C PRO A 77 21.25 18.64 13.85
N GLY A 78 22.16 19.25 13.10
CA GLY A 78 23.04 18.56 12.16
C GLY A 78 23.04 19.20 10.77
N SER A 79 23.55 18.46 9.80
CA SER A 79 23.50 18.85 8.37
C SER A 79 22.35 18.16 7.64
N ALA A 80 21.89 18.77 6.54
CA ALA A 80 20.90 18.18 5.65
C ALA A 80 21.31 16.76 5.20
N HIS A 81 22.60 16.53 4.94
CA HIS A 81 23.09 15.20 4.57
C HIS A 81 22.92 14.19 5.70
N GLN A 82 23.31 14.52 6.94
CA GLN A 82 23.10 13.62 8.08
C GLN A 82 21.62 13.31 8.31
N MET A 83 20.74 14.30 8.13
CA MET A 83 19.30 14.07 8.17
C MET A 83 18.85 13.10 7.08
N MET A 84 19.33 13.25 5.84
CA MET A 84 19.01 12.33 4.75
C MET A 84 19.47 10.90 5.01
N LEU A 85 20.63 10.70 5.67
CA LEU A 85 21.06 9.37 6.09
C LEU A 85 20.07 8.75 7.11
N GLY A 86 19.59 9.55 8.07
CA GLY A 86 18.58 9.12 9.03
C GLY A 86 17.25 8.76 8.36
N VAL A 87 16.79 9.59 7.42
CA VAL A 87 15.62 9.32 6.56
C VAL A 87 15.80 8.00 5.81
N GLY A 88 17.00 7.72 5.29
CA GLY A 88 17.33 6.46 4.62
C GLY A 88 17.14 5.23 5.52
N VAL A 89 17.58 5.29 6.78
CA VAL A 89 17.31 4.22 7.77
C VAL A 89 15.81 4.00 7.93
N VAL A 90 15.04 5.07 8.11
CA VAL A 90 13.59 4.99 8.34
C VAL A 90 12.88 4.35 7.15
N GLU A 91 13.25 4.68 5.92
CA GLU A 91 12.64 4.10 4.72
C GLU A 91 12.97 2.61 4.56
N ILE A 92 14.21 2.20 4.87
CA ILE A 92 14.58 0.78 4.89
C ILE A 92 13.73 0.03 5.91
N LEU A 93 13.61 0.56 7.14
CA LEU A 93 12.78 -0.04 8.18
C LEU A 93 11.29 -0.08 7.79
N ALA A 94 10.79 0.94 7.11
CA ALA A 94 9.43 0.97 6.60
C ALA A 94 9.19 -0.12 5.56
N GLY A 95 10.11 -0.32 4.62
CA GLY A 95 10.03 -1.41 3.63
C GLY A 95 10.06 -2.80 4.28
N LEU A 96 10.92 -3.00 5.28
CA LEU A 96 10.96 -4.25 6.07
C LEU A 96 9.68 -4.46 6.89
N LEU A 97 9.09 -3.38 7.41
CA LEU A 97 7.80 -3.44 8.11
C LEU A 97 6.66 -3.83 7.16
N VAL A 98 6.66 -3.34 5.92
CA VAL A 98 5.68 -3.76 4.91
C VAL A 98 5.87 -5.22 4.51
N LEU A 99 7.12 -5.67 4.35
CA LEU A 99 7.45 -7.06 4.05
C LEU A 99 6.80 -8.02 5.06
N THR A 100 6.95 -7.70 6.34
CA THR A 100 6.58 -8.58 7.46
C THR A 100 5.15 -8.36 7.96
N MET A 101 4.71 -7.11 8.02
CA MET A 101 3.44 -6.68 8.60
C MET A 101 2.72 -5.68 7.66
N PRO A 102 2.35 -6.11 6.43
CA PRO A 102 1.88 -5.21 5.37
C PRO A 102 0.70 -4.34 5.76
N ARG A 103 -0.21 -4.83 6.62
CA ARG A 103 -1.35 -4.04 7.10
C ARG A 103 -0.91 -2.81 7.90
N ILE A 104 0.05 -2.98 8.80
CA ILE A 104 0.53 -1.89 9.67
C ILE A 104 1.55 -1.05 8.91
N GLY A 105 2.51 -1.70 8.23
CA GLY A 105 3.53 -1.03 7.43
C GLY A 105 2.95 -0.11 6.37
N ALA A 106 1.86 -0.50 5.72
CA ALA A 106 1.23 0.34 4.70
C ALA A 106 0.57 1.61 5.27
N TYR A 107 0.01 1.60 6.50
CA TYR A 107 -0.46 2.84 7.14
C TYR A 107 0.72 3.73 7.56
N VAL A 108 1.80 3.13 8.04
CA VAL A 108 3.03 3.86 8.38
C VAL A 108 3.58 4.55 7.13
N LEU A 109 3.67 3.84 6.00
CA LEU A 109 4.07 4.44 4.73
C LEU A 109 3.11 5.53 4.27
N ALA A 110 1.79 5.35 4.40
CA ALA A 110 0.84 6.39 4.03
C ALA A 110 1.07 7.68 4.86
N ALA A 111 1.27 7.55 6.17
CA ALA A 111 1.62 8.69 7.02
C ALA A 111 2.97 9.32 6.63
N TRP A 112 3.94 8.49 6.25
CA TRP A 112 5.26 8.94 5.78
C TRP A 112 5.15 9.75 4.48
N PHE A 113 4.45 9.24 3.47
CA PHE A 113 4.21 9.95 2.22
C PHE A 113 3.42 11.24 2.45
N ALA A 114 2.46 11.28 3.38
CA ALA A 114 1.80 12.54 3.74
C ALA A 114 2.82 13.59 4.23
N GLY A 115 3.79 13.18 5.05
CA GLY A 115 4.90 14.04 5.46
C GLY A 115 5.76 14.52 4.30
N LEU A 116 6.11 13.62 3.37
CA LEU A 116 6.88 13.97 2.16
C LEU A 116 6.13 14.98 1.27
N VAL A 117 4.82 14.79 1.09
CA VAL A 117 3.97 15.73 0.35
C VAL A 117 4.00 17.11 1.01
N VAL A 118 3.80 17.19 2.33
CA VAL A 118 3.85 18.46 3.07
C VAL A 118 5.22 19.12 2.93
N ASN A 119 6.31 18.36 3.07
CA ASN A 119 7.67 18.83 2.87
C ASN A 119 7.86 19.43 1.46
N LEU A 120 7.51 18.70 0.40
CA LEU A 120 7.71 19.15 -0.98
C LEU A 120 6.83 20.36 -1.35
N VAL A 121 5.56 20.35 -0.92
CA VAL A 121 4.64 21.48 -1.12
C VAL A 121 5.16 22.74 -0.43
N SER A 122 5.73 22.60 0.77
CA SER A 122 6.25 23.74 1.55
C SER A 122 7.47 24.42 0.91
N GLN A 123 8.16 23.74 -0.02
CA GLN A 123 9.27 24.33 -0.77
C GLN A 123 8.83 25.21 -1.94
N GLY A 124 7.62 24.98 -2.47
CA GLY A 124 7.05 25.77 -3.55
C GLY A 124 7.58 25.47 -4.95
N GLU A 125 8.47 24.48 -5.12
CA GLU A 125 9.09 24.15 -6.42
C GLU A 125 8.75 22.73 -6.93
N TYR A 126 8.42 21.79 -6.05
CA TYR A 126 8.29 20.35 -6.37
C TYR A 126 6.84 19.81 -6.36
N TYR A 127 5.88 20.57 -6.90
CA TYR A 127 4.46 20.20 -6.87
C TYR A 127 4.11 18.93 -7.66
N ASP A 128 4.81 18.69 -8.76
CA ASP A 128 4.68 17.50 -9.60
C ASP A 128 5.10 16.22 -8.85
N ILE A 129 6.21 16.30 -8.12
CA ILE A 129 6.69 15.21 -7.24
C ILE A 129 5.73 15.03 -6.07
N ALA A 130 5.28 16.12 -5.44
CA ALA A 130 4.31 16.05 -4.35
C ALA A 130 3.00 15.36 -4.78
N LEU A 131 2.50 15.63 -5.98
CA LEU A 131 1.31 14.97 -6.51
C LEU A 131 1.52 13.46 -6.71
N ARG A 132 2.71 13.06 -7.17
CA ARG A 132 3.08 11.64 -7.30
C ARG A 132 3.11 10.95 -5.93
N ASP A 133 3.72 11.58 -4.94
CA ASP A 133 3.81 11.03 -3.58
C ASP A 133 2.44 10.94 -2.91
N PHE A 134 1.54 11.87 -3.20
CA PHE A 134 0.13 11.75 -2.82
C PHE A 134 -0.53 10.51 -3.46
N GLY A 135 -0.24 10.24 -4.73
CA GLY A 135 -0.67 9.01 -5.39
C GLY A 135 -0.13 7.74 -4.70
N LEU A 136 1.15 7.74 -4.31
CA LEU A 136 1.76 6.64 -3.55
C LEU A 136 1.14 6.48 -2.16
N MET A 137 0.80 7.58 -1.48
CA MET A 137 0.06 7.55 -0.22
C MET A 137 -1.28 6.82 -0.38
N VAL A 138 -2.07 7.18 -1.39
CA VAL A 138 -3.38 6.53 -1.66
C VAL A 138 -3.19 5.05 -2.01
N ALA A 139 -2.18 4.71 -2.80
CA ALA A 139 -1.85 3.32 -3.12
C ALA A 139 -1.41 2.52 -1.87
N ALA A 140 -0.69 3.14 -0.93
CA ALA A 140 -0.35 2.54 0.35
C ALA A 140 -1.61 2.29 1.21
N LEU A 141 -2.56 3.23 1.25
CA LEU A 141 -3.85 3.01 1.91
C LEU A 141 -4.62 1.84 1.26
N ALA A 142 -4.59 1.71 -0.07
CA ALA A 142 -5.18 0.58 -0.77
C ALA A 142 -4.51 -0.75 -0.38
N LEU A 143 -3.17 -0.80 -0.30
CA LEU A 143 -2.44 -1.96 0.21
C LEU A 143 -2.89 -2.32 1.62
N ALA A 144 -3.00 -1.32 2.51
CA ALA A 144 -3.41 -1.54 3.89
C ALA A 144 -4.83 -2.13 4.01
N ARG A 145 -5.72 -1.81 3.06
CA ARG A 145 -7.07 -2.39 2.96
C ARG A 145 -7.03 -3.81 2.40
N LEU A 146 -6.26 -4.07 1.35
CA LEU A 146 -6.13 -5.41 0.77
C LEU A 146 -5.46 -6.40 1.74
N ALA A 147 -4.50 -5.93 2.54
CA ALA A 147 -3.80 -6.73 3.53
C ALA A 147 -4.71 -7.33 4.61
N THR A 148 -5.88 -6.74 4.89
CA THR A 148 -6.85 -7.31 5.86
C THR A 148 -7.44 -8.63 5.39
N THR A 149 -7.48 -8.85 4.07
CA THR A 149 -8.01 -10.06 3.44
C THR A 149 -6.90 -11.09 3.20
N PHE A 150 -5.74 -10.64 2.70
CA PHE A 150 -4.72 -11.54 2.16
C PHE A 150 -3.54 -11.83 3.10
N HIS A 151 -3.39 -11.09 4.19
CA HIS A 151 -2.36 -11.32 5.20
C HIS A 151 -3.02 -11.58 6.56
N LYS A 152 -3.35 -12.85 6.82
CA LYS A 152 -3.76 -13.35 8.14
C LYS A 152 -2.63 -14.19 8.72
N PRO A 153 -2.31 -14.08 10.02
CA PRO A 153 -1.53 -15.10 10.71
C PRO A 153 -2.24 -16.44 10.53
N THR A 154 -1.49 -17.49 10.22
CA THR A 154 -2.01 -18.86 10.33
C THR A 154 -2.28 -19.12 11.82
N ASP A 155 -3.54 -19.31 12.17
CA ASP A 155 -3.97 -19.78 13.50
C ASP A 155 -3.40 -21.18 13.81
#